data_AF-A0A6G4GZP7-F1
#
_entry.id   AF-A0A6G4GZP7-F1
#
_cell.length_a   1.000
_cell.length_b   1.000
_cell.length_c   1.000
_cell.angle_alpha   90.00
_cell.angle_beta   90.00
_cell.angle_gamma   90.00
#
_symmetry.space_group_name_H-M   'P 1'
#
loop_
_entity.id
_entity.type
_entity.pdbx_description
1 polymer ?
#
loop_
_entity_poly.entity_id
_entity_poly.type
_entity_poly.pdbx_seq_one_letter_code
_entity_poly.pdbx_strand_id
1 'polypeptide(L)'
;MDDQFYTIDKIAEILGMHHKTIRKFITEGKLGASKVGKQWRISGHDLSVFMEKNNVNIKNKKTNEEPSIDFATNGEVENTAGQRINVSTVVDINDIDKDEYIRISNTLIAIMNCKDPKMGKATINMKYDEKESRLRVILWGRIKFIEGMLNSISVLVEQTDL
;
A
#
# COMPACT_ATOMS: atom_id res chain seq x y z
N MET A 1 -5.29 -35.19 -13.64
CA MET A 1 -4.74 -34.22 -12.67
C MET A 1 -5.95 -33.49 -12.13
N ASP A 2 -6.24 -33.64 -10.85
CA ASP A 2 -7.47 -33.09 -10.26
C ASP A 2 -7.37 -31.56 -10.22
N ASP A 3 -8.19 -30.88 -11.02
CA ASP A 3 -8.36 -29.43 -10.95
C ASP A 3 -9.07 -29.09 -9.64
N GLN A 4 -8.28 -28.95 -8.58
CA GLN A 4 -8.80 -28.59 -7.28
C GLN A 4 -9.23 -27.12 -7.29
N PHE A 5 -10.54 -26.90 -7.17
CA PHE A 5 -11.12 -25.56 -7.06
C PHE A 5 -11.30 -25.17 -5.59
N TYR A 6 -10.90 -23.95 -5.27
CA TYR A 6 -11.01 -23.37 -3.95
C TYR A 6 -12.10 -22.30 -3.90
N THR A 7 -12.74 -22.16 -2.74
CA THR A 7 -13.62 -21.05 -2.44
C THR A 7 -12.82 -19.84 -1.95
N ILE A 8 -13.46 -18.66 -1.94
CA ILE A 8 -12.88 -17.44 -1.37
C ILE A 8 -12.42 -17.67 0.07
N ASP A 9 -13.25 -18.30 0.89
CA ASP A 9 -12.96 -18.52 2.30
C ASP A 9 -11.77 -19.47 2.50
N LYS A 10 -11.64 -20.48 1.62
CA LYS A 10 -10.50 -21.39 1.68
C LYS A 10 -9.20 -20.72 1.30
N ILE A 11 -9.23 -19.84 0.29
CA ILE A 11 -8.07 -19.04 -0.10
C ILE A 11 -7.70 -18.01 0.96
N ALA A 12 -8.70 -17.39 1.58
CA ALA A 12 -8.50 -16.49 2.70
C ALA A 12 -7.74 -17.18 3.83
N GLU A 13 -8.11 -18.42 4.16
CA GLU A 13 -7.41 -19.25 5.16
C GLU A 13 -5.96 -19.59 4.72
N ILE A 14 -5.76 -20.04 3.48
CA ILE A 14 -4.44 -20.41 2.95
C ILE A 14 -3.47 -19.22 2.94
N LEU A 15 -3.96 -18.05 2.55
CA LEU A 15 -3.15 -16.83 2.42
C LEU A 15 -3.10 -16.00 3.71
N GLY A 16 -3.86 -16.36 4.76
CA GLY A 16 -3.99 -15.55 5.97
C GLY A 16 -4.58 -14.17 5.70
N MET A 17 -5.43 -14.02 4.68
CA MET A 17 -6.01 -12.74 4.26
C MET A 17 -7.52 -12.73 4.50
N HIS A 18 -8.10 -11.54 4.69
CA HIS A 18 -9.55 -11.40 4.84
C HIS A 18 -10.30 -11.70 3.52
N HIS A 19 -11.45 -12.37 3.58
CA HIS A 19 -12.26 -12.72 2.39
C HIS A 19 -12.61 -11.51 1.51
N LYS A 20 -12.71 -10.32 2.12
CA LYS A 20 -13.04 -9.06 1.43
C LYS A 20 -11.90 -8.65 0.50
N THR A 21 -10.67 -8.85 0.94
CA THR A 21 -9.45 -8.61 0.16
C THR A 21 -9.36 -9.60 -1.01
N ILE A 22 -9.65 -10.88 -0.77
CA ILE A 22 -9.71 -11.89 -1.84
C ILE A 22 -10.79 -11.52 -2.88
N ARG A 23 -12.00 -11.15 -2.43
CA ARG A 23 -13.07 -10.69 -3.33
C ARG A 23 -12.67 -9.45 -4.13
N LYS A 24 -11.98 -8.50 -3.49
CA LYS A 24 -11.44 -7.30 -4.14
C LYS A 24 -10.43 -7.70 -5.22
N PHE A 25 -9.49 -8.61 -4.94
CA PHE A 25 -8.54 -9.09 -5.94
C PHE A 25 -9.19 -9.79 -7.13
N ILE A 26 -10.28 -10.53 -6.91
CA ILE A 26 -11.05 -11.13 -8.00
C ILE A 26 -11.73 -10.05 -8.84
N THR A 27 -12.33 -9.04 -8.21
CA THR A 27 -13.05 -7.96 -8.91
C THR A 27 -12.09 -7.03 -9.66
N GLU A 28 -10.89 -6.82 -9.13
CA GLU A 28 -9.80 -6.07 -9.77
C GLU A 28 -9.05 -6.87 -10.84
N GLY A 29 -9.42 -8.15 -11.06
CA GLY A 29 -8.76 -9.03 -12.04
C GLY A 29 -7.33 -9.44 -11.66
N LYS A 30 -6.92 -9.21 -10.40
CA LYS A 30 -5.61 -9.59 -9.89
C LYS A 30 -5.52 -11.09 -9.61
N LEU A 31 -6.62 -11.70 -9.17
CA LEU A 31 -6.74 -13.14 -8.91
C LEU A 31 -7.75 -13.74 -9.89
N GLY A 32 -7.32 -14.71 -10.69
CA GLY A 32 -8.18 -15.45 -11.60
C GLY A 32 -9.23 -16.26 -10.85
N ALA A 33 -10.50 -16.06 -11.19
CA ALA A 33 -11.60 -16.80 -10.59
C ALA A 33 -12.76 -16.95 -11.58
N SER A 34 -13.44 -18.08 -11.50
CA SER A 34 -14.66 -18.36 -12.25
C SER A 34 -15.87 -18.27 -11.33
N LYS A 35 -16.93 -17.58 -11.77
CA LYS A 35 -18.18 -17.49 -11.02
C LYS A 35 -19.04 -18.72 -11.32
N VAL A 36 -19.25 -19.56 -10.31
CA VAL A 36 -20.08 -20.77 -10.41
C VAL A 36 -21.29 -20.58 -9.50
N GLY A 37 -22.44 -20.29 -10.11
CA GLY A 37 -23.66 -19.93 -9.38
C GLY A 37 -23.49 -18.65 -8.56
N LYS A 38 -23.72 -18.74 -7.24
CA LYS A 38 -23.58 -17.62 -6.29
C LYS A 38 -22.17 -17.48 -5.69
N GLN A 39 -21.25 -18.38 -6.03
CA GLN A 39 -19.93 -18.42 -5.42
C GLN A 39 -18.82 -18.28 -6.46
N TRP A 40 -17.69 -17.74 -6.03
CA TRP A 40 -16.46 -17.77 -6.82
C TRP A 40 -15.73 -19.09 -6.58
N ARG A 41 -15.13 -19.61 -7.64
CA ARG A 41 -14.23 -20.76 -7.65
C ARG A 41 -12.92 -20.32 -8.25
N ILE A 42 -11.84 -20.63 -7.54
CA ILE A 42 -10.48 -20.25 -7.93
C ILE A 42 -9.72 -21.55 -8.17
N SER A 43 -9.05 -21.68 -9.32
CA SER A 43 -8.25 -22.87 -9.59
C SER A 43 -6.94 -22.82 -8.80
N GLY A 44 -6.36 -23.99 -8.50
CA GLY A 44 -5.02 -24.05 -7.90
C GLY A 44 -3.93 -23.40 -8.77
N HIS A 45 -4.10 -23.43 -10.10
CA HIS A 45 -3.20 -22.77 -11.04
C HIS A 45 -3.26 -21.24 -10.89
N ASP A 46 -4.46 -20.66 -10.89
CA ASP A 46 -4.66 -19.22 -10.70
C ASP A 46 -4.12 -18.73 -9.36
N LEU A 47 -4.26 -19.54 -8.31
CA LEU A 47 -3.69 -19.26 -7.01
C LEU A 47 -2.15 -19.24 -7.04
N SER A 48 -1.54 -20.20 -7.73
CA SER A 48 -0.08 -20.29 -7.85
C SER A 48 0.49 -19.10 -8.61
N VAL A 49 -0.13 -18.75 -9.74
CA VAL A 49 0.22 -17.56 -10.53
C VAL A 49 0.06 -16.28 -9.71
N PHE A 50 -1.00 -16.18 -8.92
CA PHE A 50 -1.21 -15.05 -8.01
C PHE A 50 -0.12 -14.94 -6.93
N MET A 51 0.30 -16.07 -6.35
CA MET A 51 1.37 -16.09 -5.34
C MET A 51 2.73 -15.69 -5.93
N GLU A 52 3.08 -16.20 -7.12
CA GLU A 52 4.31 -15.86 -7.84
C GLU A 52 4.35 -14.36 -8.20
N LYS A 53 3.26 -13.84 -8.76
CA LYS A 53 3.14 -12.44 -9.16
C LYS A 53 3.26 -11.47 -7.98
N ASN A 54 2.81 -11.87 -6.80
CA ASN A 54 2.86 -11.04 -5.59
C ASN A 54 4.09 -11.32 -4.71
N ASN A 55 5.04 -12.15 -5.16
CA ASN A 55 6.27 -12.47 -4.43
C ASN A 55 6.02 -12.85 -2.95
N VAL A 56 4.87 -13.49 -2.68
CA VAL A 56 4.54 -13.96 -1.33
C VAL A 56 5.35 -15.23 -1.11
N ASN A 57 6.58 -15.07 -0.62
CA ASN A 57 7.41 -16.18 -0.21
C ASN A 57 6.82 -16.75 1.08
N ILE A 58 5.85 -17.67 0.96
CA ILE A 58 5.23 -18.41 2.07
C ILE A 58 6.22 -19.44 2.60
N LYS A 59 7.36 -18.97 3.08
CA LYS A 59 8.25 -19.67 4.00
C LYS A 59 8.83 -18.63 4.95
N ASN A 60 7.98 -18.06 5.80
CA ASN A 60 8.22 -18.04 7.24
C ASN A 60 7.16 -17.21 7.98
N LYS A 61 6.75 -17.81 9.11
CA LYS A 61 6.36 -17.16 10.36
C LYS A 61 4.87 -16.81 10.53
N LYS A 62 4.24 -17.69 11.33
CA LYS A 62 3.17 -17.34 12.28
C LYS A 62 3.51 -16.02 12.98
N THR A 63 2.70 -14.98 12.80
CA THR A 63 2.41 -14.02 13.88
C THR A 63 1.12 -13.27 13.57
N ASN A 64 0.27 -13.20 14.58
CA ASN A 64 -1.00 -12.49 14.60
C ASN A 64 -0.73 -10.98 14.44
N GLU A 65 -1.38 -10.29 13.51
CA GLU A 65 -1.53 -8.83 13.53
C GLU A 65 -2.65 -8.40 12.57
N GLU A 66 -3.46 -7.44 13.01
CA GLU A 66 -4.75 -7.02 12.44
C GLU A 66 -4.62 -6.33 11.06
N PRO A 67 -5.67 -6.32 10.22
CA PRO A 67 -5.53 -5.98 8.81
C PRO A 67 -5.43 -4.46 8.59
N SER A 68 -4.22 -3.96 8.28
CA SER A 68 -4.03 -2.67 7.63
C SER A 68 -4.27 -2.80 6.12
N ILE A 69 -5.12 -1.94 5.56
CA ILE A 69 -5.47 -1.95 4.13
C ILE A 69 -4.41 -1.17 3.36
N ASP A 70 -3.56 -1.88 2.62
CA ASP A 70 -2.57 -1.29 1.71
C ASP A 70 -3.22 -0.88 0.38
N PHE A 71 -3.19 0.42 0.07
CA PHE A 71 -3.53 0.97 -1.24
C PHE A 71 -2.28 1.01 -2.12
N ALA A 72 -2.00 -0.07 -2.86
CA ALA A 72 -1.03 -0.04 -3.94
C ALA A 72 -1.76 0.13 -5.29
N THR A 73 -1.54 1.26 -5.96
CA THR A 73 -1.95 1.48 -7.35
C THR A 73 -1.00 0.73 -8.29
N ASN A 74 -1.60 0.12 -9.32
CA ASN A 74 -0.92 -0.68 -10.32
C ASN A 74 -0.01 0.20 -11.20
N GLY A 75 1.24 -0.22 -11.34
CA GLY A 75 2.19 0.29 -12.33
C GLY A 75 3.17 -0.83 -12.65
N GLU A 76 3.35 -1.07 -13.93
CA GLU A 76 3.89 -2.27 -14.56
C GLU A 76 5.34 -2.62 -14.14
N VAL A 77 5.64 -3.91 -14.26
CA VAL A 77 6.92 -4.51 -13.89
C VAL A 77 7.96 -4.18 -14.97
N GLU A 78 8.76 -3.13 -14.76
CA GLU A 78 10.01 -2.95 -15.48
C GLU A 78 11.21 -3.31 -14.57
N ASN A 79 11.86 -4.41 -14.97
CA ASN A 79 13.25 -4.80 -14.72
C ASN A 79 13.88 -4.42 -13.37
N THR A 80 13.94 -5.43 -12.51
CA THR A 80 14.64 -5.50 -11.22
C THR A 80 16.18 -5.48 -11.41
N ALA A 81 16.73 -4.37 -11.88
CA ALA A 81 18.18 -4.11 -11.89
C ALA A 81 18.50 -2.67 -11.43
N GLY A 82 17.88 -2.22 -10.33
CA GLY A 82 18.16 -0.86 -9.83
C GLY A 82 17.55 -0.43 -8.49
N GLN A 83 16.91 -1.30 -7.71
CA GLN A 83 16.32 -0.90 -6.42
C GLN A 83 17.01 -1.60 -5.24
N ARG A 84 18.18 -1.08 -4.85
CA ARG A 84 18.91 -1.56 -3.67
C ARG A 84 18.45 -0.92 -2.36
N ILE A 85 17.79 0.24 -2.41
CA ILE A 85 17.54 1.07 -1.24
C ILE A 85 16.08 1.52 -1.20
N ASN A 86 15.37 1.04 -0.18
CA ASN A 86 14.07 1.54 0.24
C ASN A 86 14.24 2.25 1.58
N VAL A 87 13.49 3.32 1.78
CA VAL A 87 13.53 4.16 2.96
C VAL A 87 12.14 4.18 3.58
N SER A 88 12.10 4.13 4.91
CA SER A 88 10.93 4.40 5.72
C SER A 88 11.26 5.58 6.63
N THR A 89 10.38 6.57 6.69
CA THR A 89 10.58 7.77 7.49
C THR A 89 9.31 8.12 8.25
N VAL A 90 9.47 8.48 9.52
CA VAL A 90 8.40 9.04 10.35
C VAL A 90 8.79 10.48 10.66
N VAL A 91 7.91 11.42 10.35
CA VAL A 91 8.07 12.85 10.61
C VAL A 91 6.94 13.27 11.54
N ASP A 92 7.30 13.75 12.72
CA ASP A 92 6.36 14.36 13.66
C ASP A 92 6.48 15.88 13.53
N ILE A 93 5.36 16.53 13.22
CA ILE A 93 5.21 17.98 13.10
C ILE A 93 4.28 18.41 14.23
N ASN A 94 4.80 19.19 15.17
CA ASN A 94 4.03 19.70 16.32
C ASN A 94 3.50 21.10 16.01
N ASP A 95 2.63 21.60 16.88
CA ASP A 95 2.08 22.96 16.83
C ASP A 95 1.33 23.23 15.51
N ILE A 96 0.65 22.22 14.99
CA ILE A 96 -0.17 22.28 13.76
C ILE A 96 -1.65 22.36 14.14
N ASP A 97 -2.35 23.37 13.65
CA ASP A 97 -3.80 23.47 13.75
C ASP A 97 -4.53 22.66 12.66
N LYS A 98 -5.86 22.68 12.72
CA LYS A 98 -6.70 21.90 11.80
C LYS A 98 -6.63 22.39 10.35
N ASP A 99 -6.55 23.69 10.12
CA ASP A 99 -6.53 24.28 8.79
C ASP A 99 -5.17 24.06 8.12
N GLU A 100 -4.10 24.16 8.89
CA GLU A 100 -2.73 23.80 8.51
C GLU A 100 -2.60 22.32 8.18
N TYR A 101 -3.16 21.44 9.01
CA TYR A 101 -3.23 20.01 8.72
C TYR A 101 -3.92 19.74 7.37
N ILE A 102 -5.08 20.36 7.12
CA ILE A 102 -5.83 20.19 5.86
C ILE A 102 -4.98 20.67 4.67
N ARG A 103 -4.33 21.84 4.81
CA ARG A 103 -3.47 22.41 3.76
C ARG A 103 -2.27 21.51 3.44
N ILE A 104 -1.53 21.09 4.46
CA ILE A 104 -0.33 20.27 4.32
C ILE A 104 -0.69 18.89 3.77
N SER A 105 -1.72 18.24 4.33
CA SER A 105 -2.13 16.91 3.90
C SER A 105 -2.58 16.87 2.44
N ASN A 106 -3.43 17.81 2.01
CA ASN A 106 -3.88 17.90 0.63
C ASN A 106 -2.72 18.13 -0.34
N THR A 107 -1.78 19.00 0.03
CA THR A 107 -0.61 19.29 -0.82
C THR A 107 0.30 18.08 -0.95
N LEU A 108 0.61 17.39 0.16
CA LEU A 108 1.42 16.18 0.14
C LEU A 108 0.76 15.05 -0.65
N ILE A 109 -0.57 14.88 -0.54
CA ILE A 109 -1.33 13.92 -1.36
C ILE A 109 -1.26 14.29 -2.85
N ALA A 110 -1.36 15.58 -3.19
CA ALA A 110 -1.22 16.04 -4.57
C ALA A 110 0.17 15.73 -5.14
N ILE A 111 1.24 16.02 -4.38
CA ILE A 111 2.62 15.70 -4.77
C ILE A 111 2.80 14.18 -5.00
N MET A 112 2.22 13.35 -4.12
CA MET A 112 2.22 11.89 -4.28
C MET A 112 1.55 11.42 -5.57
N ASN A 113 0.46 12.07 -5.98
CA ASN A 113 -0.28 11.75 -7.20
C ASN A 113 0.40 12.29 -8.47
N CYS A 114 1.19 13.35 -8.37
CA CYS A 114 1.99 13.91 -9.47
C CYS A 114 3.25 13.11 -9.80
N LYS A 115 3.51 12.01 -9.07
CA LYS A 115 4.72 11.21 -9.21
C LYS A 115 4.87 10.65 -10.62
N ASP A 116 6.04 10.86 -11.24
CA ASP A 116 6.43 10.17 -12.47
C ASP A 116 6.41 8.65 -12.21
N PRO A 117 5.72 7.84 -13.05
CA PRO A 117 5.73 6.38 -12.96
C PRO A 117 7.13 5.77 -12.80
N LYS A 118 8.18 6.42 -13.32
CA LYS A 118 9.59 6.01 -13.21
C LYS A 118 10.14 6.05 -11.78
N MET A 119 9.56 6.85 -10.88
CA MET A 119 10.00 6.97 -9.49
C MET A 119 9.55 5.81 -8.58
N GLY A 120 8.85 4.80 -9.11
CA GLY A 120 8.52 3.56 -8.40
C GLY A 120 7.38 3.67 -7.39
N LYS A 121 7.11 2.61 -6.65
CA LYS A 121 6.05 2.57 -5.63
C LYS A 121 6.47 3.36 -4.39
N ALA A 122 5.59 4.22 -3.89
CA ALA A 122 5.75 4.88 -2.59
C ALA A 122 4.39 5.01 -1.92
N THR A 123 4.40 5.05 -0.60
CA THR A 123 3.20 5.23 0.23
C THR A 123 3.40 6.37 1.21
N ILE A 124 2.30 7.05 1.51
CA ILE A 124 2.22 8.06 2.55
C ILE A 124 1.05 7.70 3.46
N ASN A 125 1.26 7.84 4.76
CA ASN A 125 0.21 7.75 5.76
C ASN A 125 0.34 8.96 6.69
N MET A 126 -0.79 9.56 7.07
CA MET A 126 -0.82 10.73 7.91
C MET A 126 -1.80 10.50 9.06
N LYS A 127 -1.39 10.89 10.26
CA LYS A 127 -2.26 10.87 11.45
C LYS A 127 -2.18 12.23 12.12
N TYR A 128 -3.34 12.88 12.25
CA TYR A 128 -3.47 14.12 12.98
C TYR A 128 -4.13 13.88 14.35
N ASP A 129 -3.57 14.47 15.38
CA ASP A 129 -4.12 14.51 16.73
C ASP A 129 -4.42 15.96 17.11
N GLU A 130 -5.71 16.31 17.13
CA GLU A 130 -6.18 17.67 17.43
C GLU A 130 -5.93 18.08 18.88
N LYS A 131 -5.85 17.12 19.83
CA LYS A 131 -5.59 17.44 21.24
C LYS A 131 -4.15 17.83 21.47
N GLU A 132 -3.24 17.15 20.77
CA GLU A 132 -1.80 17.33 20.88
C GLU A 132 -1.25 18.30 19.82
N SER A 133 -2.12 18.87 18.97
CA SER A 133 -1.75 19.71 17.81
C SER A 133 -0.60 19.13 17.00
N ARG A 134 -0.68 17.81 16.71
CA ARG A 134 0.43 17.05 16.13
C ARG A 134 0.02 16.28 14.89
N LEU A 135 0.78 16.47 13.82
CA LEU A 135 0.70 15.72 12.57
C LEU A 135 1.89 14.74 12.48
N ARG A 136 1.59 13.44 12.43
CA ARG A 136 2.56 12.40 12.09
C ARG A 136 2.44 12.00 10.63
N VAL A 137 3.53 12.12 9.88
CA VAL A 137 3.63 11.66 8.49
C VAL A 137 4.55 10.45 8.43
N ILE A 138 4.08 9.35 7.86
CA ILE A 138 4.83 8.11 7.64
C ILE A 138 4.99 7.92 6.15
N LEU A 139 6.23 7.84 5.69
CA LEU A 139 6.59 7.69 4.28
C LEU A 139 7.32 6.38 4.06
N TRP A 140 7.04 5.71 2.94
CA TRP A 140 7.82 4.57 2.48
C TRP A 140 8.04 4.64 0.98
N GLY A 141 9.27 4.39 0.53
CA GLY A 141 9.58 4.42 -0.90
C GLY A 141 11.07 4.47 -1.21
N ARG A 142 11.40 4.76 -2.47
CA ARG A 142 12.80 4.91 -2.93
C ARG A 142 13.44 6.16 -2.34
N ILE A 143 14.75 6.09 -2.10
CA ILE A 143 15.52 7.19 -1.48
C ILE A 143 15.32 8.55 -2.16
N LYS A 144 15.42 8.62 -3.49
CA LYS A 144 15.26 9.88 -4.24
C LYS A 144 13.87 10.49 -4.12
N PHE A 145 12.85 9.64 -4.00
CA PHE A 145 11.48 10.10 -3.81
C PHE A 145 11.29 10.65 -2.39
N ILE A 146 11.78 9.92 -1.38
CA ILE A 146 11.71 10.34 0.02
C ILE A 146 12.47 11.66 0.25
N GLU A 147 13.64 11.83 -0.37
CA GLU A 147 14.40 13.09 -0.35
C GLU A 147 13.55 14.28 -0.82
N GLY A 148 12.87 14.15 -1.97
CA GLY A 148 11.97 15.20 -2.49
C GLY A 148 10.74 15.45 -1.60
N MET A 149 10.19 14.39 -1.00
CA MET A 149 9.07 14.51 -0.05
C MET A 149 9.47 15.24 1.23
N LEU A 150 10.64 14.93 1.78
CA LEU A 150 11.15 15.61 2.98
C LEU A 150 11.40 17.09 2.71
N ASN A 151 11.94 17.44 1.53
CA ASN A 151 12.08 18.83 1.12
C ASN A 151 10.73 19.54 1.02
N SER A 152 9.73 18.88 0.45
CA SER A 152 8.37 19.43 0.34
C SER A 152 7.73 19.66 1.71
N ILE A 153 7.94 18.74 2.67
CA ILE A 153 7.48 18.90 4.05
C ILE A 153 8.14 20.11 4.71
N SER A 154 9.47 20.28 4.56
CA SER A 154 10.19 21.44 5.11
C SER A 154 9.57 22.76 4.63
N VAL A 155 9.38 22.91 3.32
CA VAL A 155 8.82 24.13 2.72
C VAL A 155 7.39 24.39 3.19
N LEU A 156 6.56 23.35 3.30
CA LEU A 156 5.16 23.52 3.71
C LEU A 156 5.02 23.89 5.19
N VAL A 157 5.93 23.43 6.05
CA VAL A 157 5.96 23.80 7.46
C VAL A 157 6.49 25.23 7.61
N GLU A 158 7.58 25.60 6.94
CA GLU A 158 8.16 26.95 7.00
C GLU A 158 7.21 28.06 6.50
N GLN A 159 6.33 27.76 5.54
CA GLN A 159 5.30 28.69 5.08
C GLN A 159 4.22 29.01 6.13
N THR A 160 4.21 28.27 7.22
CA THR A 160 3.24 28.39 8.31
C THR A 160 3.74 29.35 9.40
N ASP A 161 5.06 29.54 9.51
CA ASP A 161 5.70 30.43 10.47
C ASP A 161 5.79 31.91 10.01
N LEU A 162 5.11 32.27 8.90
CA LEU A 162 5.09 33.60 8.28
C LEU A 162 3.70 34.25 8.36
#